data_AF-A0A6P7FYU4-F1
#
_entry.id   AF-A0A6P7FYU4-F1
#
_cell.length_a   1.000
_cell.length_b   1.000
_cell.length_c   1.000
_cell.angle_alpha   90.00
_cell.angle_beta   90.00
_cell.angle_gamma   90.00
#
_symmetry.space_group_name_H-M   'P 1'
#
loop_
_entity.id
_entity.type
_entity.pdbx_description
1 polymer ?
#
loop_
_entity_poly.entity_id
_entity_poly.type
_entity_poly.pdbx_seq_one_letter_code
_entity_poly.pdbx_strand_id
1 'polypeptide(L)'
;MLVIVHAGGESGFVKNAYLRYKPTIKTGDYHDTMNYDNYKKWLQDKLIPNLPPNSVLVIDNAPYHNVQTEKCPTMSSRKAEMQQWLTTRNISFTDDMLKFELYDIIKLHKPLFKTYEIDKILEDKGHSVLRLPKILSGFESYRVSMGFYEAICR
;
A
#
# COMPACT_ATOMS: atom_id res chain seq x y z
N MET A 1 15.01 -15.40 13.11
CA MET A 1 13.99 -14.37 12.88
C MET A 1 12.67 -15.04 12.56
N LEU A 2 11.59 -14.59 13.17
CA LEU A 2 10.26 -15.13 12.96
C LEU A 2 9.40 -13.99 12.47
N VAL A 3 8.60 -14.23 11.45
CA VAL A 3 7.63 -13.24 11.00
C VAL A 3 6.24 -13.80 11.19
N ILE A 4 5.41 -12.97 11.81
CA ILE A 4 4.01 -13.24 12.09
C ILE A 4 3.21 -12.10 11.45
N VAL A 5 2.13 -12.44 10.78
CA VAL A 5 1.18 -11.50 10.21
C VAL A 5 -0.20 -11.88 10.71
N HIS A 6 -0.91 -10.91 11.26
CA HIS A 6 -2.28 -11.10 11.68
C HIS A 6 -3.06 -9.78 11.62
N ALA A 7 -4.38 -9.88 11.64
CA ALA A 7 -5.26 -8.74 11.74
C ALA A 7 -6.20 -8.94 12.93
N GLY A 8 -6.44 -7.88 13.68
CA GLY A 8 -7.39 -7.88 14.78
C GLY A 8 -8.19 -6.59 14.82
N GLY A 9 -9.33 -6.63 15.49
CA GLY A 9 -10.14 -5.45 15.77
C GLY A 9 -10.70 -5.52 17.19
N GLU A 10 -11.75 -4.74 17.44
CA GLU A 10 -12.43 -4.71 18.74
C GLU A 10 -12.93 -6.09 19.18
N SER A 11 -13.37 -6.93 18.23
CA SER A 11 -13.85 -8.31 18.50
C SER A 11 -12.72 -9.34 18.64
N GLY A 12 -11.46 -8.90 18.74
CA GLY A 12 -10.28 -9.75 18.77
C GLY A 12 -9.72 -10.04 17.37
N PHE A 13 -8.93 -11.11 17.26
CA PHE A 13 -8.25 -11.48 16.03
C PHE A 13 -9.22 -12.07 14.99
N VAL A 14 -8.98 -11.74 13.72
CA VAL A 14 -9.74 -12.32 12.61
C VAL A 14 -9.43 -13.80 12.48
N LYS A 15 -10.44 -14.65 12.64
CA LYS A 15 -10.26 -16.10 12.56
C LYS A 15 -9.64 -16.50 11.22
N ASN A 16 -8.71 -17.47 11.23
CA ASN A 16 -7.99 -17.97 10.04
C ASN A 16 -7.09 -16.97 9.30
N ALA A 17 -6.94 -15.73 9.78
CA ALA A 17 -6.05 -14.74 9.17
C ALA A 17 -4.60 -14.81 9.70
N TYR A 18 -4.27 -15.75 10.58
CA TYR A 18 -2.92 -15.88 11.12
C TYR A 18 -1.97 -16.50 10.09
N LEU A 19 -0.84 -15.85 9.87
CA LEU A 19 0.25 -16.36 9.05
C LEU A 19 1.57 -16.28 9.81
N ARG A 20 2.37 -17.35 9.73
CA ARG A 20 3.69 -17.44 10.33
C ARG A 20 4.68 -18.01 9.34
N TYR A 21 5.81 -17.33 9.17
CA TYR A 21 6.91 -17.79 8.34
C TYR A 21 8.23 -17.70 9.10
N LYS A 22 9.04 -18.75 8.94
CA LYS A 22 10.44 -18.78 9.36
C LYS A 22 11.29 -18.60 8.09
N PRO A 23 12.02 -17.48 7.95
CA PRO A 23 12.95 -17.31 6.85
C PRO A 23 14.00 -18.42 6.88
N THR A 24 14.15 -19.15 5.78
CA THR A 24 15.34 -19.98 5.57
C THR A 24 16.51 -19.06 5.30
N ILE A 25 17.38 -18.91 6.29
CA ILE A 25 18.63 -18.15 6.21
C ILE A 25 19.53 -18.86 5.18
N LYS A 26 19.42 -18.54 3.89
CA LYS A 26 20.37 -18.99 2.87
C LYS A 26 21.12 -17.83 2.20
N THR A 27 20.61 -16.61 2.32
CA THR A 27 21.26 -15.38 1.88
C THR A 27 21.01 -14.36 2.98
N GLY A 28 22.03 -13.59 3.37
CA GLY A 28 22.02 -12.70 4.54
C GLY A 28 21.10 -11.48 4.43
N ASP A 29 20.02 -11.57 3.65
CA ASP A 29 19.11 -10.47 3.33
C ASP A 29 17.71 -10.77 3.90
N TYR A 30 17.36 -10.12 5.01
CA TYR A 30 16.05 -10.25 5.66
C TYR A 30 14.91 -9.66 4.81
N HIS A 31 15.23 -8.74 3.91
CA HIS A 31 14.26 -7.96 3.17
C HIS A 31 13.41 -8.79 2.19
N ASP A 32 13.78 -10.04 1.93
CA ASP A 32 13.03 -10.98 1.08
C ASP A 32 11.82 -11.65 1.77
N THR A 33 11.63 -11.43 3.07
CA THR A 33 10.67 -12.25 3.85
C THR A 33 9.24 -11.73 3.81
N MET A 34 9.04 -10.41 3.92
CA MET A 34 7.73 -9.77 3.77
C MET A 34 7.79 -8.72 2.67
N ASN A 35 7.27 -9.09 1.50
CA ASN A 35 7.21 -8.27 0.31
C ASN A 35 5.75 -8.10 -0.15
N TYR A 36 5.57 -7.36 -1.23
CA TYR A 36 4.25 -7.09 -1.78
C TYR A 36 3.48 -8.37 -2.12
N ASP A 37 4.12 -9.33 -2.81
CA ASP A 37 3.45 -10.54 -3.27
C ASP A 37 2.99 -11.43 -2.10
N ASN A 38 3.84 -11.57 -1.07
CA ASN A 38 3.50 -12.31 0.14
C ASN A 38 2.36 -11.64 0.90
N TYR A 39 2.38 -10.31 1.04
CA TYR A 39 1.31 -9.56 1.68
C TYR A 39 0.01 -9.67 0.90
N LYS A 40 0.05 -9.46 -0.42
CA LYS A 40 -1.12 -9.57 -1.31
C LYS A 40 -1.73 -10.98 -1.22
N LYS A 41 -0.91 -12.02 -1.26
CA LYS A 41 -1.36 -13.40 -1.11
C LYS A 41 -2.04 -13.62 0.24
N TRP A 42 -1.43 -13.18 1.33
CA TRP A 42 -2.06 -13.27 2.66
C TRP A 42 -3.39 -12.52 2.72
N LEU A 43 -3.42 -11.31 2.18
CA LEU A 43 -4.61 -10.46 2.14
C LEU A 43 -5.76 -11.17 1.43
N GLN A 44 -5.50 -11.74 0.25
CA GLN A 44 -6.51 -12.41 -0.57
C GLN A 44 -6.92 -13.79 -0.03
N ASP A 45 -5.96 -14.61 0.41
CA ASP A 45 -6.21 -16.01 0.77
C ASP A 45 -6.66 -16.18 2.22
N LYS A 46 -6.26 -15.26 3.11
CA LYS A 46 -6.43 -15.41 4.56
C LYS A 46 -7.25 -14.30 5.18
N LEU A 47 -6.98 -13.04 4.85
CA LEU A 47 -7.68 -11.93 5.50
C LEU A 47 -9.08 -11.73 4.95
N ILE A 48 -9.20 -11.32 3.67
CA ILE A 48 -10.45 -10.93 3.02
C ILE A 48 -11.57 -11.99 3.18
N PRO A 49 -11.32 -13.30 2.99
CA PRO A 49 -12.39 -14.30 3.12
C PRO A 49 -12.95 -14.43 4.54
N ASN A 50 -12.22 -13.93 5.54
CA ASN A 50 -12.60 -14.01 6.95
C ASN A 50 -12.96 -12.62 7.53
N LEU A 51 -12.98 -11.56 6.71
CA LEU A 51 -13.40 -10.25 7.14
C LEU A 51 -14.92 -10.17 7.28
N PRO A 52 -15.43 -9.48 8.32
CA PRO A 52 -16.80 -9.03 8.34
C PRO A 52 -17.11 -8.12 7.14
N PRO A 53 -18.35 -8.11 6.61
CA PRO A 53 -18.75 -7.18 5.57
C PRO A 53 -18.48 -5.71 5.95
N ASN A 54 -18.14 -4.87 4.97
CA ASN A 54 -17.91 -3.43 5.16
C ASN A 54 -16.79 -3.07 6.16
N SER A 55 -15.81 -3.96 6.35
CA SER A 55 -14.64 -3.69 7.20
C SER A 55 -13.73 -2.59 6.64
N VAL A 56 -13.12 -1.83 7.55
CA VAL A 56 -12.02 -0.88 7.25
C VAL A 56 -10.70 -1.48 7.71
N LEU A 57 -9.76 -1.71 6.80
CA LEU A 57 -8.40 -2.16 7.12
C LEU A 57 -7.50 -0.96 7.41
N VAL A 58 -6.95 -0.89 8.62
CA VAL A 58 -6.01 0.14 9.04
C VAL A 58 -4.59 -0.39 8.95
N ILE A 59 -3.75 0.30 8.15
CA ILE A 59 -2.39 -0.12 7.81
C ILE A 59 -1.36 1.00 8.03
N ASP A 60 -0.09 0.62 8.21
CA ASP A 60 1.02 1.57 8.24
C ASP A 60 1.45 2.02 6.81
N ASN A 61 2.52 2.83 6.72
CA ASN A 61 3.05 3.31 5.44
C ASN A 61 4.20 2.46 4.88
N ALA A 62 4.32 1.18 5.25
CA ALA A 62 5.40 0.34 4.74
C ALA A 62 5.35 0.24 3.20
N PRO A 63 6.51 0.15 2.52
CA PRO A 63 6.56 0.20 1.06
C PRO A 63 5.68 -0.85 0.37
N TYR A 64 5.59 -2.06 0.93
CA TYR A 64 4.80 -3.15 0.39
C TYR A 64 3.28 -2.95 0.50
N HIS A 65 2.78 -2.07 1.38
CA HIS A 65 1.36 -1.69 1.37
C HIS A 65 1.02 -0.59 0.36
N ASN A 66 2.06 0.03 -0.23
CA ASN A 66 1.95 1.24 -1.03
C ASN A 66 2.36 1.02 -2.49
N VAL A 67 2.16 -0.20 -3.00
CA VAL A 67 2.36 -0.53 -4.42
C VAL A 67 1.28 0.13 -5.25
N GLN A 68 1.69 1.06 -6.12
CA GLN A 68 0.79 1.85 -6.97
C GLN A 68 0.37 1.05 -8.19
N THR A 69 -0.93 1.09 -8.51
CA THR A 69 -1.47 0.45 -9.73
C THR A 69 -1.04 1.21 -10.99
N GLU A 70 -0.96 2.53 -10.90
CA GLU A 70 -0.51 3.41 -11.98
C GLU A 70 0.68 4.22 -11.51
N LYS A 71 1.83 4.03 -12.16
CA LYS A 71 3.04 4.80 -11.85
C LYS A 71 2.87 6.21 -12.40
N CYS A 72 2.79 7.17 -11.50
CA CYS A 72 2.89 8.59 -11.84
C CYS A 72 4.28 8.89 -12.43
N PRO A 73 4.38 9.68 -13.52
CA PRO A 73 5.65 10.13 -14.04
C PRO A 73 6.50 10.83 -12.97
N THR A 74 7.82 10.69 -13.11
CA THR A 74 8.84 11.33 -12.27
C THR A 74 9.63 12.33 -13.11
N MET A 75 10.48 13.16 -12.49
CA MET A 75 11.37 14.05 -13.26
C MET A 75 12.32 13.31 -14.22
N SER A 76 12.53 12.01 -14.02
CA SER A 76 13.27 11.15 -14.95
C SER A 76 12.43 10.63 -16.12
N SER A 77 11.09 10.63 -16.05
CA SER A 77 10.18 10.23 -17.13
C SER A 77 10.34 11.08 -18.39
N ARG A 78 9.90 10.58 -19.54
CA ARG A 78 9.97 11.35 -20.81
C ARG A 78 8.89 12.44 -20.84
N LYS A 79 9.12 13.54 -21.58
CA LYS A 79 8.12 14.61 -21.77
C LYS A 79 6.81 14.04 -22.33
N ALA A 80 6.88 13.14 -23.31
CA ALA A 80 5.72 12.48 -23.89
C ALA A 80 4.92 11.67 -22.85
N GLU A 81 5.58 10.97 -21.92
CA GLU A 81 4.91 10.23 -20.84
C GLU A 81 4.19 11.17 -19.87
N MET A 82 4.79 12.32 -19.58
CA MET A 82 4.18 13.36 -18.75
C MET A 82 2.92 13.94 -19.42
N GLN A 83 3.01 14.29 -20.70
CA GLN A 83 1.88 14.78 -21.48
C GLN A 83 0.77 13.73 -21.56
N GLN A 84 1.11 12.47 -21.88
CA GLN A 84 0.14 11.38 -21.93
C GLN A 84 -0.57 11.17 -20.59
N TRP A 85 0.15 11.26 -19.47
CA TRP A 85 -0.44 11.13 -18.14
C TRP A 85 -1.45 12.25 -17.85
N LEU A 86 -1.12 13.49 -18.23
CA LEU A 86 -2.01 14.65 -18.11
C LEU A 86 -3.24 14.52 -19.02
N THR A 87 -3.05 14.15 -20.29
CA THR A 87 -4.14 13.94 -21.26
C THR A 87 -5.11 12.86 -20.79
N THR A 88 -4.59 11.71 -20.32
CA THR A 88 -5.43 10.57 -19.86
C THR A 88 -6.30 10.96 -18.65
N ARG A 89 -5.87 11.96 -17.88
CA ARG A 89 -6.57 12.48 -16.68
C ARG A 89 -7.32 13.78 -16.94
N ASN A 90 -7.42 14.20 -18.20
CA ASN A 90 -8.08 15.43 -18.63
C ASN A 90 -7.56 16.70 -17.91
N ILE A 91 -6.25 16.75 -17.65
CA ILE A 91 -5.58 17.91 -17.05
C ILE A 91 -5.02 18.78 -18.17
N SER A 92 -5.38 20.07 -18.16
CA SER A 92 -4.93 21.02 -19.18
C SER A 92 -3.42 21.32 -19.07
N PHE A 93 -2.74 21.32 -20.22
CA PHE A 93 -1.37 21.76 -20.39
C PHE A 93 -1.21 22.32 -21.81
N THR A 94 -0.10 23.01 -22.08
CA THR A 94 0.24 23.49 -23.43
C THR A 94 1.47 22.75 -23.96
N ASP A 95 1.53 22.52 -25.28
CA ASP A 95 2.58 21.67 -25.89
C ASP A 95 3.99 22.29 -25.82
N ASP A 96 4.07 23.61 -25.70
CA ASP A 96 5.30 24.39 -25.53
C ASP A 96 5.89 24.29 -24.11
N MET A 97 5.13 23.83 -23.12
CA MET A 97 5.61 23.69 -21.74
C MET A 97 6.88 22.85 -21.66
N LEU A 98 7.82 23.33 -20.87
CA LEU A 98 9.05 22.64 -20.53
C LEU A 98 8.75 21.48 -19.58
N LYS A 99 9.69 20.54 -19.53
CA LYS A 99 9.53 19.30 -18.74
C LYS A 99 9.26 19.58 -17.25
N PHE A 100 9.88 20.61 -16.69
CA PHE A 100 9.68 20.96 -15.28
C PHE A 100 8.28 21.56 -15.04
N GLU A 101 7.75 22.36 -15.96
CA GLU A 101 6.40 22.95 -15.86
C GLU A 101 5.33 21.85 -15.90
N LEU A 102 5.47 20.90 -16.82
CA LEU A 102 4.62 19.71 -16.86
C LEU A 102 4.72 18.91 -15.56
N TYR A 103 5.92 18.76 -15.01
CA TYR A 103 6.10 18.05 -13.74
C TYR A 103 5.50 18.78 -12.54
N ASP A 104 5.52 20.12 -12.51
CA ASP A 104 4.88 20.90 -11.43
C ASP A 104 3.36 20.70 -11.43
N ILE A 105 2.73 20.67 -12.62
CA ILE A 105 1.31 20.32 -12.78
C ILE A 105 1.06 18.89 -12.29
N ILE A 106 1.89 17.93 -12.71
CA ILE A 106 1.79 16.53 -12.27
C ILE A 106 1.93 16.44 -10.75
N LYS A 107 2.89 17.15 -10.14
CA LYS A 107 3.14 17.11 -8.69
C LYS A 107 1.94 17.63 -7.90
N LEU A 108 1.25 18.65 -8.40
CA LEU A 108 0.03 19.17 -7.79
C LEU A 108 -1.12 18.16 -7.82
N HIS A 109 -1.28 17.45 -8.94
CA HIS A 109 -2.39 16.51 -9.15
C HIS A 109 -2.11 15.08 -8.67
N LYS A 110 -0.83 14.71 -8.52
CA LYS A 110 -0.36 13.38 -8.12
C LYS A 110 -1.07 12.79 -6.89
N PRO A 111 -1.36 13.56 -5.81
CA PRO A 111 -2.06 13.02 -4.65
C PRO A 111 -3.48 12.52 -4.97
N LEU A 112 -4.17 13.16 -5.92
CA LEU A 112 -5.56 12.84 -6.29
C LEU A 112 -5.69 11.51 -7.04
N PHE A 113 -4.66 11.16 -7.81
CA PHE A 113 -4.64 9.96 -8.64
C PHE A 113 -3.82 8.82 -8.05
N LYS A 114 -3.44 8.95 -6.77
CA LYS A 114 -2.62 7.95 -6.10
C LYS A 114 -3.49 6.77 -5.68
N THR A 115 -3.60 5.78 -6.56
CA THR A 115 -4.30 4.52 -6.27
C THR A 115 -3.31 3.41 -5.95
N TYR A 116 -3.58 2.64 -4.91
CA TYR A 116 -2.79 1.47 -4.54
C TYR A 116 -3.53 0.19 -4.89
N GLU A 117 -2.76 -0.86 -5.21
CA GLU A 117 -3.35 -2.10 -5.68
C GLU A 117 -4.16 -2.83 -4.60
N ILE A 118 -3.69 -2.81 -3.35
CA ILE A 118 -4.44 -3.42 -2.23
C ILE A 118 -5.77 -2.70 -1.94
N ASP A 119 -5.84 -1.39 -2.20
CA ASP A 119 -7.06 -0.60 -1.99
C ASP A 119 -8.13 -1.07 -2.97
N LYS A 120 -7.77 -1.25 -4.25
CA LYS A 120 -8.68 -1.79 -5.27
C LYS A 120 -9.14 -3.21 -4.93
N ILE A 121 -8.21 -4.07 -4.48
CA ILE A 121 -8.54 -5.46 -4.10
C ILE A 121 -9.56 -5.49 -2.96
N LEU A 122 -9.46 -4.59 -1.98
CA LEU A 122 -10.39 -4.49 -0.86
C LEU A 122 -11.71 -3.84 -1.28
N GLU A 123 -11.67 -2.78 -2.08
CA GLU A 123 -12.84 -2.08 -2.61
C GLU A 123 -13.73 -3.00 -3.46
N ASP A 124 -13.12 -3.81 -4.34
CA ASP A 124 -13.81 -4.84 -5.13
C ASP A 124 -14.54 -5.89 -4.27
N LYS A 125 -14.17 -5.99 -2.98
CA LYS A 125 -14.76 -6.90 -1.99
C LYS A 125 -15.66 -6.18 -0.98
N GLY A 126 -15.92 -4.88 -1.17
CA GLY A 126 -16.75 -4.08 -0.28
C GLY A 126 -16.05 -3.69 1.02
N HIS A 127 -14.73 -3.55 1.00
CA HIS A 127 -13.91 -3.12 2.13
C HIS A 127 -13.14 -1.84 1.78
N SER A 128 -12.69 -1.10 2.79
CA SER A 128 -11.89 0.12 2.58
C SER A 128 -10.57 0.08 3.34
N VAL A 129 -9.65 0.98 2.99
CA VAL A 129 -8.31 1.05 3.58
C VAL A 129 -8.08 2.43 4.20
N LEU A 130 -7.58 2.45 5.44
CA LEU A 130 -7.13 3.65 6.12
C LEU A 130 -5.63 3.55 6.40
N ARG A 131 -4.85 4.51 5.89
CA ARG A 131 -3.40 4.60 6.17
C ARG A 131 -3.15 5.55 7.33
N LEU A 132 -2.32 5.12 8.28
CA LEU A 132 -1.90 5.96 9.40
C LEU A 132 -1.12 7.20 8.91
N PRO A 133 -1.18 8.35 9.61
CA PRO A 133 -0.33 9.51 9.30
C PRO A 133 1.16 9.15 9.37
N LYS A 134 1.98 9.71 8.47
CA LYS A 134 3.43 9.48 8.46
C LYS A 134 4.17 10.05 9.66
N ILE A 135 3.57 10.99 10.40
CA ILE A 135 4.18 11.62 11.58
C ILE A 135 3.70 10.87 12.82
N LEU A 136 4.25 9.69 13.05
CA LEU A 136 4.20 9.01 14.34
C LEU A 136 5.38 8.03 14.41
N SER A 137 6.60 8.58 14.33
CA SER A 137 7.82 7.82 14.67
C SER A 137 7.87 7.37 16.13
N GLY A 138 6.89 7.79 16.95
CA GLY A 138 6.65 7.30 18.31
C GLY A 138 5.73 6.08 18.43
N PHE A 139 5.04 5.65 17.36
CA PHE A 139 4.35 4.34 17.34
C PHE A 139 5.22 3.23 16.73
N GLU A 140 6.32 3.60 16.08
CA GLU A 140 7.31 2.64 15.60
C GLU A 140 8.01 1.88 16.74
N SER A 141 7.95 2.36 17.98
CA SER A 141 8.41 1.62 19.17
C SER A 141 7.47 0.51 19.63
N TYR A 142 6.24 0.43 19.10
CA TYR A 142 5.35 -0.73 19.26
C TYR A 142 5.42 -1.70 18.07
N ARG A 143 6.36 -1.49 17.14
CA ARG A 143 6.91 -2.59 16.32
C ARG A 143 7.78 -3.46 17.24
N VAL A 144 7.11 -4.04 18.25
CA VAL A 144 7.61 -5.12 19.09
C VAL A 144 8.24 -6.13 18.14
N SER A 145 9.40 -6.62 18.53
CA SER A 145 10.32 -7.50 17.82
C SER A 145 9.75 -8.81 17.23
N MET A 146 8.43 -8.96 16.97
CA MET A 146 7.84 -10.27 16.69
C MET A 146 6.44 -10.33 16.01
N GLY A 147 5.91 -9.30 15.34
CA GLY A 147 4.70 -9.49 14.53
C GLY A 147 4.17 -8.21 13.88
N PHE A 148 3.77 -8.29 12.61
CA PHE A 148 3.06 -7.22 11.90
C PHE A 148 1.57 -7.36 12.20
N TYR A 149 0.99 -6.38 12.89
CA TYR A 149 -0.41 -6.37 13.30
C TYR A 149 -1.16 -5.28 12.54
N GLU A 150 -2.18 -5.69 11.79
CA GLU A 150 -3.13 -4.78 11.14
C GLU A 150 -4.37 -4.63 12.02
N ALA A 151 -4.96 -3.43 12.05
CA ALA A 151 -6.18 -3.16 12.82
C ALA A 151 -7.41 -3.08 11.90
N ILE A 152 -8.56 -3.60 12.34
CA ILE A 152 -9.83 -3.47 11.63
C ILE A 152 -10.79 -2.62 12.45
N CYS A 153 -11.30 -1.55 11.83
CA CYS A 153 -12.34 -0.69 12.38
C CYS A 153 -13.68 -0.99 11.68
N ARG A 154 -14.78 -0.84 12.44
CA ARG A 154 -16.16 -0.86 11.93
C ARG A 154 -16.62 0.54 11.59
#